data_AF-A0A2D4FWL6-F1
#
_entry.id   AF-A0A2D4FWL6-F1
#
_cell.length_a   1.000
_cell.length_b   1.000
_cell.length_c   1.000
_cell.angle_alpha   90.00
_cell.angle_beta   90.00
_cell.angle_gamma   90.00
#
_symmetry.space_group_name_H-M   'P 1'
#
loop_
_entity.id
_entity.type
_entity.pdbx_description
1 polymer ?
#
loop_
_entity_poly.entity_id
_entity_poly.type
_entity_poly.pdbx_seq_one_letter_code
_entity_poly.pdbx_strand_id
1 'polypeptide(L)'
;PCKNSGRCVNSEGFLHCICTDRFQGPFCGQAIGITAINPSSEIWKPEGIAKISAGVLGIVILVTAIITIYKRYCHKVKAHKPVAKEDPDLLSKSEFSKSVGVGTQGLPPI
;
A
#
# COMPACT_ATOMS: atom_id res chain seq x y z
N PRO A 1 4.22 -46.93 26.51
CA PRO A 1 2.94 -46.53 27.15
C PRO A 1 2.42 -45.25 26.49
N CYS A 2 1.14 -45.22 26.10
CA CYS A 2 0.53 -44.06 25.45
C CYS A 2 0.16 -42.98 26.49
N LYS A 3 0.35 -41.69 26.16
CA LYS A 3 -0.03 -40.55 26.99
C LYS A 3 -1.33 -39.90 26.48
N ASN A 4 -1.87 -38.93 27.23
CA ASN A 4 -2.95 -38.04 26.81
C ASN A 4 -4.18 -38.75 26.23
N SER A 5 -4.64 -39.80 26.91
CA SER A 5 -5.78 -40.63 26.51
C SER A 5 -5.61 -41.34 25.15
N GLY A 6 -4.37 -41.53 24.69
CA GLY A 6 -4.07 -42.34 23.50
C GLY A 6 -4.38 -43.82 23.71
N ARG A 7 -5.00 -44.46 22.72
CA ARG A 7 -5.34 -45.89 22.74
C ARG A 7 -4.16 -46.72 22.29
N CYS A 8 -3.80 -47.72 23.10
CA CYS A 8 -2.77 -48.68 22.77
C CYS A 8 -3.30 -49.76 21.83
N VAL A 9 -2.63 -50.01 20.71
CA VAL A 9 -2.99 -51.05 19.74
C VAL A 9 -1.76 -51.87 19.40
N ASN A 10 -1.91 -53.19 19.39
CA ASN A 10 -0.87 -54.11 18.95
C ASN A 10 -1.20 -54.57 17.54
N SER A 11 -0.36 -54.22 16.56
CA SER A 11 -0.53 -54.61 15.16
C SER A 11 0.70 -55.39 14.71
N GLU A 12 0.51 -56.64 14.30
CA GLU A 12 1.57 -57.50 13.72
C GLU A 12 2.89 -57.54 14.54
N GLY A 13 2.77 -57.52 15.87
CA GLY A 13 3.92 -57.58 16.79
C GLY A 13 4.53 -56.22 17.15
N PHE A 14 4.01 -55.12 16.62
CA PHE A 14 4.41 -53.77 16.97
C PHE A 14 3.33 -53.04 17.78
N LEU A 15 3.73 -52.44 18.88
CA LEU A 15 2.88 -51.63 19.73
C LEU A 15 2.84 -50.19 19.18
N HIS A 16 1.65 -49.71 18.79
CA HIS A 16 1.45 -48.33 18.35
C HIS A 16 0.33 -47.64 19.14
N CYS A 17 0.43 -46.33 19.30
CA CYS A 17 -0.57 -45.51 19.99
C CYS A 17 -1.44 -44.76 18.99
N ILE A 18 -2.76 -44.93 19.08
CA ILE A 18 -3.73 -44.08 18.39
C ILE A 18 -4.00 -42.86 19.27
N CYS A 19 -3.66 -41.68 18.78
CA CYS A 19 -3.81 -40.43 19.51
C CYS A 19 -5.18 -39.79 19.30
N THR A 20 -5.59 -38.94 20.23
CA THR A 20 -6.78 -38.09 20.10
C THR A 20 -6.46 -36.87 19.24
N ASP A 21 -7.48 -36.18 18.71
CA ASP A 21 -7.34 -35.08 17.72
C ASP A 21 -6.49 -33.88 18.18
N ARG A 22 -6.12 -33.85 19.47
CA ARG A 22 -5.34 -32.79 20.11
C ARG A 22 -3.88 -33.19 20.34
N PHE A 23 -3.47 -34.42 20.03
CA PHE A 23 -2.14 -34.95 20.32
C PHE A 23 -1.59 -35.82 19.17
N GLN A 24 -0.26 -35.80 18.98
CA GLN A 24 0.46 -36.58 17.98
C GLN A 24 1.75 -37.22 18.54
N GLY A 25 2.44 -37.95 17.67
CA GLY A 25 3.70 -38.63 17.94
C GLY A 25 3.51 -40.08 18.41
N PRO A 26 4.61 -40.87 18.50
CA PRO A 26 4.55 -42.32 18.71
C PRO A 26 3.90 -42.74 20.04
N PHE A 27 3.87 -41.84 21.03
CA PHE A 27 3.23 -42.06 22.33
C PHE A 27 2.21 -40.97 22.70
N CYS A 28 1.73 -40.21 21.72
CA CYS A 28 0.77 -39.12 21.93
C CYS A 28 1.25 -38.04 22.92
N GLY A 29 2.57 -37.81 22.98
CA GLY A 29 3.18 -36.87 23.92
C GLY A 29 3.26 -35.43 23.42
N GLN A 30 3.04 -35.20 22.12
CA GLN A 30 3.12 -33.89 21.51
C GLN A 30 1.70 -33.36 21.32
N ALA A 31 1.38 -32.17 21.82
CA ALA A 31 0.09 -31.56 21.51
C ALA A 31 0.10 -31.15 20.02
N ILE A 32 -0.95 -31.50 19.29
CA ILE A 32 -1.22 -30.89 17.99
C ILE A 32 -1.54 -29.44 18.34
N GLY A 33 -0.60 -28.56 18.05
CA GLY A 33 -0.89 -27.14 17.96
C GLY A 33 -1.90 -26.97 16.83
N ILE A 34 -3.19 -27.21 17.09
CA ILE A 34 -4.18 -26.27 16.56
C ILE A 34 -3.65 -24.96 17.08
N THR A 35 -3.10 -24.18 16.17
CA THR A 35 -2.43 -22.95 16.49
C THR A 35 -3.38 -22.22 17.41
N ALA A 36 -3.06 -22.19 18.71
CA ALA A 36 -3.29 -20.98 19.42
C ALA A 36 -2.56 -20.00 18.52
N ILE A 37 -3.32 -19.33 17.65
CA ILE A 37 -3.05 -17.96 17.32
C ILE A 37 -2.79 -17.34 18.67
N ASN A 38 -1.53 -17.39 19.05
CA ASN A 38 -0.94 -16.63 20.09
C ASN A 38 -0.45 -15.44 19.27
N PRO A 39 -1.28 -14.39 19.05
CA PRO A 39 -0.91 -13.23 18.24
C PRO A 39 0.13 -12.37 18.98
N SER A 40 1.10 -12.98 19.67
CA SER A 40 1.96 -12.30 20.62
C SER A 40 3.43 -12.74 20.60
N SER A 41 3.89 -13.60 19.68
CA SER A 41 5.32 -13.95 19.67
C SER A 41 6.03 -14.02 18.32
N GLU A 42 5.43 -13.56 17.21
CA GLU A 42 6.21 -13.47 15.96
C GLU A 42 5.83 -12.34 15.00
N ILE A 43 5.36 -11.21 15.54
CA ILE A 43 5.12 -9.99 14.75
C ILE A 43 6.23 -8.95 14.92
N TRP A 44 7.07 -9.04 15.95
CA TRP A 44 8.28 -8.21 16.08
C TRP A 44 9.48 -9.03 16.56
N LYS A 45 10.23 -9.59 15.61
CA LYS A 45 11.69 -9.70 15.74
C LYS A 45 12.28 -8.50 14.98
N PRO A 46 12.71 -7.41 15.63
CA PRO A 46 13.18 -6.21 14.97
C PRO A 46 14.66 -6.32 14.59
N GLU A 47 15.09 -7.43 13.97
CA GLU A 47 16.50 -7.61 13.60
C GLU A 47 16.69 -8.05 12.13
N GLY A 48 15.70 -7.81 11.27
CA GLY A 48 15.79 -8.20 9.86
C GLY A 48 14.98 -7.42 8.83
N ILE A 49 14.16 -6.44 9.21
CA ILE A 49 13.36 -5.65 8.25
C ILE A 49 13.90 -4.23 8.15
N ALA A 50 15.17 -4.10 7.75
CA ALA A 50 15.84 -2.81 7.63
C ALA A 50 16.13 -2.38 6.18
N LYS A 51 15.61 -3.07 5.15
CA LYS A 51 16.05 -2.80 3.75
C LYS A 51 14.98 -2.85 2.65
N ILE A 52 13.68 -2.73 2.97
CA ILE A 52 12.66 -2.44 1.94
C ILE A 52 12.32 -0.94 1.90
N SER A 53 12.63 -0.18 2.96
CA SER A 53 12.24 1.23 3.09
C SER A 53 13.20 2.24 2.50
N ALA A 54 14.49 1.91 2.28
CA ALA A 54 15.49 2.89 1.84
C ALA A 54 15.22 3.42 0.41
N GLY A 55 14.80 2.55 -0.51
CA GLY A 55 14.50 2.95 -1.89
C GLY A 55 13.25 3.80 -2.00
N VAL A 56 12.14 3.35 -1.38
CA VAL A 56 10.87 4.09 -1.40
C VAL A 56 11.00 5.42 -0.66
N LEU A 57 11.64 5.43 0.51
CA LEU A 57 11.89 6.66 1.25
C LEU A 57 12.81 7.61 0.48
N GLY A 58 13.84 7.08 -0.19
CA GLY A 58 14.70 7.86 -1.08
C GLY A 58 13.94 8.49 -2.24
N ILE A 59 13.04 7.74 -2.90
CA ILE A 59 12.20 8.26 -3.99
C ILE A 59 11.24 9.34 -3.47
N VAL A 60 10.61 9.11 -2.32
CA VAL A 60 9.70 10.11 -1.70
C VAL A 60 10.45 11.39 -1.33
N ILE A 61 11.65 11.26 -0.74
CA ILE A 61 12.51 12.42 -0.42
C ILE A 61 12.93 13.15 -1.70
N LEU A 62 13.30 12.43 -2.76
CA LEU A 62 13.69 13.03 -4.03
C LEU A 62 12.51 13.79 -4.68
N VAL A 63 11.32 13.18 -4.73
CA VAL A 63 10.12 13.79 -5.30
C VAL A 63 9.71 15.03 -4.49
N THR A 64 9.71 14.96 -3.16
CA THR A 64 9.39 16.13 -2.31
C THR A 64 10.42 17.26 -2.47
N ALA A 65 11.71 16.94 -2.59
CA ALA A 65 12.75 17.93 -2.89
C ALA A 65 12.51 18.60 -4.25
N ILE A 66 12.21 17.84 -5.30
CA ILE A 66 11.92 18.38 -6.64
C ILE A 66 10.70 19.31 -6.60
N ILE A 67 9.60 18.90 -5.95
CA ILE A 67 8.38 19.71 -5.85
C ILE A 67 8.65 21.01 -5.09
N THR A 68 9.42 20.97 -4.00
CA THR A 68 9.74 22.17 -3.21
C THR A 68 10.67 23.12 -3.95
N ILE A 69 11.67 22.60 -4.67
CA ILE A 69 12.54 23.40 -5.55
C ILE A 69 11.73 24.06 -6.65
N TYR A 70 10.87 23.31 -7.34
CA TYR A 70 10.00 23.85 -8.40
C TYR A 70 9.07 24.94 -7.87
N LYS A 71 8.43 24.71 -6.72
CA LYS A 71 7.59 25.72 -6.06
C LYS A 71 8.38 26.97 -5.67
N ARG A 72 9.60 26.81 -5.13
CA ARG A 72 10.48 27.96 -4.80
C ARG A 72 10.92 28.70 -6.05
N TYR A 73 11.24 28.01 -7.14
CA TYR A 73 11.56 28.61 -8.43
C TYR A 73 10.37 29.40 -8.96
N CYS A 74 9.18 28.80 -9.02
CA CYS A 74 7.96 29.51 -9.42
C CYS A 74 7.65 30.71 -8.53
N HIS A 75 7.85 30.61 -7.20
CA HIS A 75 7.69 31.73 -6.28
C HIS A 75 8.72 32.84 -6.56
N LYS A 76 9.97 32.47 -6.85
CA LYS A 76 11.03 33.42 -7.20
C LYS A 76 10.81 34.06 -8.57
N VAL A 77 10.26 33.34 -9.56
CA VAL A 77 9.86 33.92 -10.84
C VAL A 77 8.68 34.89 -10.66
N LYS A 78 7.77 34.63 -9.71
CA LYS A 78 6.73 35.61 -9.34
C LYS A 78 7.30 36.84 -8.62
N ALA A 79 8.36 36.67 -7.82
CA ALA A 79 9.04 37.78 -7.14
C ALA A 79 10.00 38.58 -8.08
N HIS A 80 10.57 37.91 -9.08
CA HIS A 80 11.43 38.47 -10.12
C HIS A 80 10.71 38.56 -11.47
N LYS A 81 9.37 38.69 -11.49
CA LYS A 81 8.72 39.28 -12.65
C LYS A 81 8.92 40.78 -12.49
N PRO A 82 9.94 41.42 -13.12
CA PRO A 82 9.74 42.82 -13.46
C PRO A 82 8.45 42.86 -14.27
N VAL A 83 7.72 43.95 -14.16
CA VAL A 83 6.56 44.28 -14.98
C VAL A 83 6.94 44.15 -16.47
N ALA A 84 6.91 42.93 -17.00
CA ALA A 84 6.83 42.65 -18.40
C ALA A 84 5.37 42.92 -18.72
N LYS A 85 5.13 44.20 -19.02
CA LYS A 85 4.12 44.74 -19.92
C LYS A 85 3.41 43.58 -20.64
N GLU A 86 2.18 43.30 -20.24
CA GLU A 86 1.28 42.56 -21.10
C GLU A 86 1.21 43.38 -22.39
N ASP A 87 1.75 42.82 -23.47
CA ASP A 87 1.61 43.42 -24.79
C ASP A 87 0.10 43.40 -25.11
N PRO A 88 -0.56 44.57 -25.23
CA PRO A 88 -2.03 44.67 -25.28
C PRO A 88 -2.65 44.01 -26.52
N ASP A 89 -1.85 43.53 -27.46
CA ASP A 89 -2.30 42.89 -28.70
C ASP A 89 -2.60 41.38 -28.58
N LEU A 90 -2.16 40.70 -27.52
CA LEU A 90 -2.43 39.26 -27.35
C LEU A 90 -3.71 38.96 -26.56
N LEU A 91 -4.21 39.91 -25.77
CA LEU A 91 -5.45 39.76 -25.00
C LEU A 91 -6.68 39.96 -25.89
N SER A 92 -6.61 40.90 -26.84
CA SER A 92 -7.65 41.17 -27.85
C SER A 92 -7.93 39.95 -28.74
N LYS A 93 -6.90 39.17 -29.10
CA LYS A 93 -7.07 37.95 -29.93
C LYS A 93 -7.76 36.80 -29.17
N SER A 94 -7.56 36.73 -27.85
CA SER A 94 -8.16 35.68 -27.00
C SER A 94 -9.63 35.96 -26.65
N GLU A 95 -10.02 37.23 -26.52
CA GLU A 95 -11.44 37.62 -26.40
C GLU A 95 -12.19 37.47 -27.73
N PHE A 96 -11.55 37.79 -28.87
CA PHE A 96 -12.21 37.70 -30.18
C PHE A 96 -12.50 36.27 -30.64
N SER A 97 -11.66 35.29 -30.26
CA SER A 97 -11.97 33.86 -30.49
C SER A 97 -13.12 33.35 -29.60
N LYS A 98 -13.51 34.10 -28.57
CA LYS A 98 -14.58 33.70 -27.63
C LYS A 98 -15.95 34.27 -28.01
N SER A 99 -16.01 35.29 -28.88
CA SER A 99 -17.24 35.99 -29.25
C SER A 99 -17.87 35.57 -30.59
N VAL A 100 -17.22 34.69 -31.38
CA VAL A 100 -17.85 34.09 -32.59
C VAL A 100 -18.46 32.73 -32.25
N GLY A 101 -19.21 32.66 -31.15
CA GLY A 101 -20.19 31.60 -30.91
C GLY A 101 -21.48 31.98 -31.62
N VAL A 102 -21.62 31.54 -32.87
CA VAL A 102 -22.79 31.75 -33.72
C VAL A 102 -24.05 31.24 -33.01
N GLY A 103 -24.90 32.17 -32.56
CA GLY A 103 -26.24 31.86 -32.07
C GLY A 103 -27.13 31.44 -33.24
N THR A 104 -27.37 30.14 -33.40
CA THR A 104 -28.46 29.64 -34.24
C THR A 104 -29.70 29.46 -33.36
N GLN A 105 -30.57 30.45 -33.42
CA GLN A 105 -31.93 30.38 -32.89
C GLN A 105 -32.76 29.56 -33.90
N GLY A 106 -33.07 28.31 -33.57
CA GLY A 106 -33.91 27.41 -34.37
C GLY A 106 -35.23 27.10 -33.66
N LEU A 107 -36.27 27.85 -34.06
CA LEU A 107 -37.74 27.64 -34.02
C LEU A 107 -38.48 27.07 -32.78
N PRO A 108 -39.66 27.63 -32.44
CA PRO A 108 -40.62 27.06 -31.47
C PRO A 108 -41.55 25.99 -32.11
N PRO A 109 -42.25 25.18 -31.29
CA PRO A 109 -43.05 24.03 -31.73
C PRO A 109 -44.42 24.44 -32.31
N ILE A 110 -44.93 23.64 -33.25
CA ILE A 110 -46.34 23.61 -33.69
C ILE A 110 -46.91 22.26 -33.27
#